data_AF-A0A1A9F189-F1
#
_entry.id   AF-A0A1A9F189-F1
#
_cell.length_a   1.000
_cell.length_b   1.000
_cell.length_c   1.000
_cell.angle_alpha   90.00
_cell.angle_beta   90.00
_cell.angle_gamma   90.00
#
_symmetry.space_group_name_H-M   'P 1'
#
loop_
_entity.id
_entity.type
_entity.pdbx_description
1 polymer ?
#
loop_
_entity_poly.entity_id
_entity_poly.type
_entity_poly.pdbx_seq_one_letter_code
_entity_poly.pdbx_strand_id
1 'polypeptide(L)'
;MDWATPQEVRFWASILLCEDADGPKILLYPEHTTFALLDSQSVDLRDGDTQLELRRLVIDGVASNGEALAPIHLFENEVNLDRQAELLSQIGETDHVLLRGVTCLIKCDMLSRYYEFTEEATIVAFIALEASFSLVVNALKVNGIANPSATDAGRWLDDTFNRPLGIDPGERKYFEELYEQRVITMHPSSRYGDCPYAPLAVDDLFDLRRDLREVFAYLVSGGHGPEFGRRLKERGMA
;
A
#
# COMPACT_ATOMS: atom_id res chain seq x y z
N MET A 1 -15.73 14.23 -0.03
CA MET A 1 -14.95 14.87 -1.10
C MET A 1 -13.92 13.84 -1.53
N ASP A 2 -14.00 13.41 -2.78
CA ASP A 2 -13.07 12.41 -3.34
C ASP A 2 -11.82 13.15 -3.82
N TRP A 3 -10.66 12.73 -3.34
CA TRP A 3 -9.37 13.40 -3.58
C TRP A 3 -8.63 12.82 -4.80
N ALA A 4 -9.03 11.63 -5.25
CA ALA A 4 -8.51 10.94 -6.42
C ALA A 4 -9.61 10.08 -7.06
N THR A 5 -9.56 9.97 -8.39
CA THR A 5 -10.39 9.08 -9.19
C THR A 5 -9.96 7.61 -9.02
N PRO A 6 -10.83 6.62 -9.31
CA PRO A 6 -10.44 5.21 -9.30
C PRO A 6 -9.22 4.91 -10.17
N GLN A 7 -9.10 5.56 -11.34
CA GLN A 7 -7.96 5.36 -12.25
C GLN A 7 -6.65 5.89 -11.66
N GLU A 8 -6.68 7.05 -10.99
CA GLU A 8 -5.51 7.57 -10.26
C GLU A 8 -5.12 6.66 -9.10
N VAL A 9 -6.11 6.19 -8.32
CA VAL A 9 -5.86 5.22 -7.23
C VAL A 9 -5.23 3.93 -7.76
N ARG A 10 -5.71 3.40 -8.89
CA ARG A 10 -5.11 2.21 -9.54
C ARG A 10 -3.65 2.43 -9.90
N PHE A 11 -3.36 3.58 -10.52
CA PHE A 11 -2.01 3.93 -10.90
C PHE A 11 -1.09 4.01 -9.67
N TRP A 12 -1.49 4.76 -8.64
CA TRP A 12 -0.71 4.89 -7.41
C TRP A 12 -0.55 3.57 -6.66
N ALA A 13 -1.61 2.76 -6.61
CA ALA A 13 -1.55 1.41 -6.03
C ALA A 13 -0.56 0.53 -6.79
N SER A 14 -0.53 0.56 -8.12
CA SER A 14 0.43 -0.23 -8.90
C SER A 14 1.90 0.07 -8.56
N ILE A 15 2.20 1.32 -8.18
CA ILE A 15 3.53 1.76 -7.75
C ILE A 15 3.79 1.32 -6.31
N LEU A 16 2.84 1.61 -5.40
CA LEU A 16 2.93 1.25 -3.98
C LEU A 16 3.17 -0.25 -3.78
N LEU A 17 2.52 -1.10 -4.58
CA LEU A 17 2.64 -2.55 -4.48
C LEU A 17 3.96 -3.11 -5.05
N CYS A 18 4.80 -2.28 -5.68
CA CYS A 18 6.14 -2.66 -6.17
C CYS A 18 7.24 -2.57 -5.10
N GLU A 19 6.94 -2.04 -3.93
CA GLU A 19 7.91 -1.91 -2.84
C GLU A 19 8.43 -3.27 -2.35
N ASP A 20 9.58 -3.25 -1.69
CA ASP A 20 10.12 -4.38 -0.95
C ASP A 20 9.81 -4.25 0.55
N ALA A 21 9.53 -5.37 1.23
CA ALA A 21 9.10 -5.41 2.64
C ALA A 21 10.09 -4.71 3.56
N ASP A 22 11.37 -4.98 3.31
CA ASP A 22 12.52 -4.49 4.07
C ASP A 22 13.21 -3.31 3.36
N GLY A 23 12.64 -2.87 2.22
CA GLY A 23 13.16 -1.79 1.40
C GLY A 23 12.66 -0.40 1.78
N PRO A 24 13.08 0.63 1.04
CA PRO A 24 12.57 1.98 1.22
C PRO A 24 11.09 2.05 0.81
N LYS A 25 10.38 2.97 1.47
CA LYS A 25 8.94 3.17 1.31
C LYS A 25 8.69 4.36 0.38
N ILE A 26 7.74 4.21 -0.52
CA ILE A 26 7.21 5.27 -1.37
C ILE A 26 6.08 5.93 -0.59
N LEU A 27 6.36 7.09 -0.02
CA LEU A 27 5.35 7.87 0.69
C LEU A 27 4.74 8.87 -0.28
N LEU A 28 3.52 8.57 -0.73
CA LEU A 28 2.76 9.47 -1.58
C LEU A 28 2.16 10.60 -0.72
N TYR A 29 2.52 11.85 -1.00
CA TYR A 29 1.93 13.02 -0.37
C TYR A 29 1.50 14.01 -1.46
N PRO A 30 0.28 14.56 -1.40
CA PRO A 30 -0.16 15.52 -2.40
C PRO A 30 0.59 16.84 -2.19
N GLU A 31 1.37 17.22 -3.18
CA GLU A 31 1.89 18.58 -3.27
C GLU A 31 0.80 19.49 -3.84
N HIS A 32 0.62 20.66 -3.24
CA HIS A 32 -0.38 21.65 -3.69
C HIS A 32 0.09 22.47 -4.89
N THR A 33 1.24 22.12 -5.47
CA THR A 33 1.82 22.83 -6.59
C THR A 33 1.00 22.57 -7.85
N THR A 34 0.40 23.63 -8.38
CA THR A 34 -0.31 23.58 -9.66
C THR A 34 0.68 23.26 -10.77
N PHE A 35 0.49 22.11 -11.42
CA PHE A 35 1.16 21.79 -12.68
C PHE A 35 0.26 22.15 -13.86
N ALA A 36 0.86 22.45 -15.01
CA ALA A 36 0.11 22.60 -16.25
C ALA A 36 -0.46 21.24 -16.65
N LEU A 37 -1.78 21.09 -16.61
CA LEU A 37 -2.45 19.90 -17.14
C LEU A 37 -2.46 20.01 -18.67
N LEU A 38 -1.85 19.05 -19.35
CA LEU A 38 -1.96 18.94 -20.79
C LEU A 38 -3.38 18.50 -21.17
N ASP A 39 -4.03 19.26 -22.04
CA ASP A 39 -5.31 18.86 -22.59
C ASP A 39 -5.10 17.71 -23.58
N SER A 40 -5.37 16.50 -23.12
CA SER A 40 -5.25 15.26 -23.90
C SER A 40 -6.09 15.25 -25.20
N GLN A 41 -7.08 16.13 -25.35
CA GLN A 41 -7.84 16.24 -26.60
C GLN A 41 -7.17 17.14 -27.63
N SER A 42 -6.33 18.08 -27.21
CA SER A 42 -5.60 18.99 -28.09
C SER A 42 -4.14 18.61 -28.29
N VAL A 43 -3.61 17.65 -27.50
CA VAL A 43 -2.22 17.21 -27.52
C VAL A 43 -2.15 15.73 -27.86
N ASP A 44 -1.67 15.39 -29.07
CA ASP A 44 -1.37 14.00 -29.44
C ASP A 44 0.05 13.63 -28.99
N LEU A 45 0.17 12.87 -27.90
CA LEU A 45 1.46 12.41 -27.38
C LEU A 45 2.16 11.38 -28.31
N ARG A 46 1.50 10.91 -29.37
CA ARG A 46 2.12 10.03 -30.39
C ARG A 46 2.80 10.83 -31.50
N ASP A 47 2.51 12.13 -31.59
CA ASP A 47 3.13 13.03 -32.57
C ASP A 47 4.57 13.39 -32.15
N GLY A 48 5.50 13.24 -33.10
CA GLY A 48 6.92 13.43 -32.85
C GLY A 48 7.29 14.87 -32.51
N ASP A 49 6.63 15.85 -33.15
CA ASP A 49 6.88 17.27 -32.89
C ASP A 49 6.37 17.68 -31.51
N THR A 50 5.20 17.17 -31.13
CA THR A 50 4.63 17.33 -29.78
C THR A 50 5.56 16.75 -28.70
N GLN A 51 6.11 15.55 -28.91
CA GLN A 51 7.08 14.95 -27.98
C GLN A 51 8.35 15.79 -27.85
N LEU A 52 8.84 16.34 -28.97
CA LEU A 52 10.05 17.18 -29.01
C LEU A 52 9.84 18.50 -28.26
N GLU A 53 8.68 19.13 -28.43
CA GLU A 53 8.35 20.37 -27.74
C GLU A 53 8.12 20.15 -26.25
N LEU A 54 7.45 19.05 -25.86
CA LEU A 54 7.34 18.67 -24.45
C LEU A 54 8.71 18.45 -23.80
N ARG A 55 9.61 17.74 -24.49
CA ARG A 55 10.98 17.55 -24.02
C ARG A 55 11.70 18.89 -23.84
N ARG A 56 11.54 19.81 -24.78
CA ARG A 56 12.13 21.16 -24.70
C ARG A 56 11.58 21.93 -23.50
N LEU A 57 10.25 21.96 -23.31
CA LEU A 57 9.60 22.63 -22.20
C LEU A 57 10.02 22.09 -20.84
N VAL A 58 10.21 20.77 -20.71
CA VAL A 58 10.73 20.15 -19.48
C VAL A 58 12.16 20.63 -19.21
N ILE A 59 13.05 20.61 -20.21
CA ILE A 59 14.44 21.05 -20.06
C ILE A 59 14.50 22.54 -19.70
N ASP A 60 13.76 23.38 -20.42
CA ASP A 60 13.71 24.83 -20.20
C ASP A 60 13.11 25.15 -18.83
N GLY A 61 12.08 24.40 -18.40
CA GLY A 61 11.46 24.53 -17.08
C GLY A 61 12.43 24.18 -15.94
N VAL A 62 13.21 23.11 -16.09
CA VAL A 62 14.27 22.76 -15.12
C VAL A 62 15.36 23.84 -15.07
N ALA A 63 15.76 24.39 -16.22
CA ALA A 63 16.79 25.42 -16.28
C ALA A 63 16.34 26.76 -15.69
N SER A 64 15.05 27.10 -15.82
CA SER A 64 14.48 28.38 -15.36
C SER A 64 14.03 28.38 -13.90
N ASN A 65 13.69 27.21 -13.33
CA ASN A 65 13.19 27.15 -11.96
C ASN A 65 14.23 27.37 -10.85
N GLY A 66 15.53 27.42 -11.15
CA GLY A 66 16.58 28.07 -10.33
C GLY A 66 16.81 27.59 -8.88
N GLU A 67 15.85 26.93 -8.25
CA GLU A 67 16.00 26.21 -7.01
C GLU A 67 16.88 25.01 -7.31
N ALA A 68 17.95 24.86 -6.56
CA ALA A 68 18.63 23.59 -6.48
C ALA A 68 17.57 22.59 -6.03
N LEU A 69 16.99 21.85 -6.99
CA LEU A 69 16.13 20.71 -6.71
C LEU A 69 16.91 19.94 -5.64
N ALA A 70 16.33 19.85 -4.44
CA ALA A 70 16.91 19.05 -3.39
C ALA A 70 17.29 17.71 -4.04
N PRO A 71 18.52 17.21 -3.84
CA PRO A 71 19.05 16.09 -4.61
C PRO A 71 17.98 15.01 -4.70
N ILE A 72 17.46 14.79 -5.91
CA ILE A 72 16.41 13.82 -6.13
C ILE A 72 17.07 12.47 -5.97
N HIS A 73 16.84 11.84 -4.82
CA HIS A 73 17.23 10.47 -4.59
C HIS A 73 16.32 9.59 -5.42
N LEU A 74 16.82 9.19 -6.59
CA LEU A 74 16.14 8.22 -7.44
C LEU A 74 16.28 6.85 -6.78
N PHE A 75 15.20 6.08 -6.78
CA PHE A 75 15.29 4.64 -6.52
C PHE A 75 16.09 4.02 -7.68
N GLU A 76 17.17 3.33 -7.38
CA GLU A 76 17.96 2.62 -8.39
C GLU A 76 17.42 1.21 -8.59
N ASN A 77 17.32 0.44 -7.50
CA ASN A 77 16.90 -0.98 -7.53
C ASN A 77 16.09 -1.38 -6.29
N GLU A 78 15.74 -0.44 -5.43
CA GLU A 78 15.11 -0.71 -4.15
C GLU A 78 13.59 -0.87 -4.24
N VAL A 79 13.00 -0.41 -5.36
CA VAL A 79 11.60 -0.60 -5.72
C VAL A 79 11.55 -1.38 -7.03
N ASN A 80 10.74 -2.43 -7.08
CA ASN A 80 10.65 -3.30 -8.26
C ASN A 80 9.61 -2.78 -9.27
N LEU A 81 9.90 -1.62 -9.88
CA LEU A 81 8.99 -0.95 -10.82
C LEU A 81 8.74 -1.75 -12.11
N ASP A 82 9.55 -2.76 -12.43
CA ASP A 82 9.32 -3.66 -13.55
C ASP A 82 7.96 -4.39 -13.45
N ARG A 83 7.44 -4.57 -12.23
CA ARG A 83 6.13 -5.19 -11.96
C ARG A 83 4.95 -4.23 -12.10
N GLN A 84 5.19 -2.93 -12.21
CA GLN A 84 4.13 -1.92 -12.16
C GLN A 84 3.09 -2.15 -13.25
N ALA A 85 3.53 -2.42 -14.48
CA ALA A 85 2.63 -2.61 -15.63
C ALA A 85 1.71 -3.84 -15.42
N GLU A 86 2.26 -4.92 -14.87
CA GLU A 86 1.50 -6.13 -14.54
C GLU A 86 0.46 -5.83 -13.45
N LEU A 87 0.89 -5.25 -12.33
CA LEU A 87 0.02 -4.91 -11.21
C LEU A 87 -1.10 -3.96 -11.64
N LEU A 88 -0.77 -2.93 -12.43
CA LEU A 88 -1.76 -1.99 -12.96
C LEU A 88 -2.84 -2.70 -13.80
N SER A 89 -2.45 -3.69 -14.60
CA SER A 89 -3.38 -4.46 -15.43
C SER A 89 -4.31 -5.36 -14.61
N GLN A 90 -3.86 -5.81 -13.43
CA GLN A 90 -4.60 -6.72 -12.56
C GLN A 90 -5.52 -6.01 -11.57
N ILE A 91 -5.20 -4.77 -11.17
CA ILE A 91 -6.08 -3.98 -10.29
C ILE A 91 -7.31 -3.55 -11.12
N GLY A 92 -8.50 -4.06 -10.78
CA GLY A 92 -9.75 -3.69 -11.44
C GLY A 92 -10.29 -2.33 -10.99
N GLU A 93 -10.95 -1.60 -11.90
CA GLU A 93 -11.63 -0.32 -11.58
C GLU A 93 -12.88 -0.48 -10.71
N THR A 94 -13.46 -1.68 -10.70
CA THR A 94 -14.70 -2.01 -9.99
C THR A 94 -14.45 -2.80 -8.71
N ASP A 95 -13.19 -3.12 -8.38
CA ASP A 95 -12.86 -3.74 -7.10
C ASP A 95 -12.82 -2.67 -6.00
N HIS A 96 -14.01 -2.23 -5.60
CA HIS A 96 -14.15 -1.15 -4.64
C HIS A 96 -13.57 -1.47 -3.27
N VAL A 97 -13.47 -2.75 -2.88
CA VAL A 97 -12.87 -3.16 -1.61
C VAL A 97 -11.35 -2.98 -1.69
N LEU A 98 -10.72 -3.49 -2.75
CA LEU A 98 -9.30 -3.29 -2.99
C LEU A 98 -8.95 -1.81 -3.10
N LEU A 99 -9.67 -1.06 -3.96
CA LEU A 99 -9.45 0.37 -4.16
C LEU A 99 -9.60 1.15 -2.85
N ARG A 100 -10.59 0.80 -2.01
CA ARG A 100 -10.76 1.43 -0.70
C ARG A 100 -9.60 1.11 0.24
N GLY A 101 -9.15 -0.15 0.27
CA GLY A 101 -8.03 -0.60 1.08
C GLY A 101 -6.73 0.11 0.74
N VAL A 102 -6.33 0.11 -0.54
CA VAL A 102 -5.12 0.79 -1.00
C VAL A 102 -5.22 2.31 -0.86
N THR A 103 -6.39 2.92 -1.10
CA THR A 103 -6.61 4.35 -0.84
C THR A 103 -6.36 4.70 0.62
N CYS A 104 -6.82 3.85 1.54
CA CYS A 104 -6.55 4.02 2.96
C CYS A 104 -5.06 3.86 3.28
N LEU A 105 -4.38 2.89 2.67
CA LEU A 105 -2.95 2.71 2.88
C LEU A 105 -2.13 3.93 2.40
N ILE A 106 -2.48 4.49 1.24
CA ILE A 106 -1.90 5.74 0.73
C ILE A 106 -2.18 6.91 1.69
N LYS A 107 -3.41 7.05 2.19
CA LYS A 107 -3.74 8.09 3.18
C LYS A 107 -3.02 7.91 4.52
N CYS A 108 -2.79 6.67 4.93
CA CYS A 108 -1.96 6.34 6.09
C CYS A 108 -0.55 6.89 5.87
N ASP A 109 0.05 6.64 4.69
CA ASP A 109 1.37 7.20 4.35
C ASP A 109 1.35 8.74 4.33
N MET A 110 0.26 9.36 3.86
CA MET A 110 0.10 10.82 3.87
C MET A 110 0.09 11.38 5.31
N LEU A 111 -0.74 10.80 6.18
CA LEU A 111 -0.89 11.26 7.57
C LEU A 111 0.39 11.01 8.38
N SER A 112 1.11 9.93 8.09
CA SER A 112 2.36 9.57 8.75
C SER A 112 3.52 10.54 8.47
N ARG A 113 3.34 11.53 7.58
CA ARG A 113 4.36 12.58 7.35
C ARG A 113 4.55 13.49 8.55
N TYR A 114 3.53 13.64 9.39
CA TYR A 114 3.59 14.47 10.59
C TYR A 114 3.18 13.64 11.80
N TYR A 115 4.02 13.67 12.83
CA TYR A 115 3.87 12.82 14.01
C TYR A 115 2.54 13.05 14.74
N GLU A 116 2.05 14.29 14.71
CA GLU A 116 0.79 14.73 15.33
C GLU A 116 -0.44 13.97 14.80
N PHE A 117 -0.35 13.39 13.59
CA PHE A 117 -1.44 12.66 12.96
C PHE A 117 -1.25 11.15 12.97
N THR A 118 -0.38 10.63 13.85
CA THR A 118 -0.10 9.18 13.94
C THR A 118 -1.35 8.39 14.32
N GLU A 119 -2.19 8.92 15.21
CA GLU A 119 -3.45 8.25 15.60
C GLU A 119 -4.40 8.14 14.40
N GLU A 120 -4.58 9.22 13.64
CA GLU A 120 -5.39 9.24 12.43
C GLU A 120 -4.81 8.33 11.34
N ALA A 121 -3.48 8.30 11.18
CA ALA A 121 -2.80 7.39 10.26
C ALA A 121 -3.15 5.93 10.59
N THR A 122 -3.07 5.56 11.87
CA THR A 122 -3.40 4.21 12.36
C THR A 122 -4.88 3.88 12.20
N ILE A 123 -5.78 4.81 12.49
CA ILE A 123 -7.23 4.63 12.25
C ILE A 123 -7.49 4.33 10.77
N VAL A 124 -6.84 5.05 9.86
CA VAL A 124 -6.98 4.81 8.42
C VAL A 124 -6.34 3.48 8.02
N ALA A 125 -5.22 3.09 8.62
CA ALA A 125 -4.60 1.76 8.41
C ALA A 125 -5.52 0.62 8.87
N PHE A 126 -6.29 0.79 9.94
CA PHE A 126 -7.30 -0.20 10.36
C PHE A 126 -8.44 -0.37 9.34
N ILE A 127 -8.76 0.66 8.56
CA ILE A 127 -9.72 0.52 7.45
C ILE A 127 -9.09 -0.30 6.31
N ALA A 128 -7.80 -0.10 6.03
CA ALA A 128 -7.07 -0.94 5.08
C ALA A 128 -6.98 -2.40 5.56
N LEU A 129 -6.81 -2.63 6.87
CA LEU A 129 -6.85 -3.95 7.48
C LEU A 129 -8.21 -4.65 7.29
N GLU A 130 -9.32 -3.93 7.49
CA GLU A 130 -10.66 -4.48 7.24
C GLU A 130 -10.88 -4.85 5.76
N ALA A 131 -10.37 -4.01 4.85
CA ALA A 131 -10.42 -4.29 3.41
C ALA A 131 -9.59 -5.53 3.05
N SER A 132 -8.37 -5.66 3.59
CA SER A 132 -7.53 -6.83 3.34
C SER A 132 -8.16 -8.11 3.88
N PHE A 133 -8.73 -8.06 5.09
CA PHE A 133 -9.49 -9.18 5.66
C PHE A 133 -10.64 -9.61 4.76
N SER A 134 -11.44 -8.65 4.27
CA SER A 134 -12.57 -8.92 3.38
C SER A 134 -12.13 -9.60 2.07
N LEU A 135 -11.02 -9.15 1.49
CA LEU A 135 -10.46 -9.76 0.27
C LEU A 135 -9.93 -11.17 0.53
N VAL A 136 -9.24 -11.41 1.65
CA VAL A 136 -8.77 -12.73 2.05
C VAL A 136 -9.94 -13.68 2.28
N VAL A 137 -10.99 -13.25 2.98
CA VAL A 137 -12.22 -14.04 3.16
C VAL A 137 -12.85 -14.39 1.81
N ASN A 138 -12.87 -13.46 0.87
CA ASN A 138 -13.38 -13.73 -0.47
C ASN A 138 -12.50 -14.76 -1.21
N ALA A 139 -11.18 -14.64 -1.14
CA ALA A 139 -10.26 -15.60 -1.73
C ALA A 139 -10.44 -17.01 -1.13
N LEU A 140 -10.63 -17.12 0.19
CA LEU A 140 -10.90 -18.38 0.88
C LEU A 140 -12.24 -19.00 0.46
N LYS A 141 -13.28 -18.20 0.25
CA LYS A 141 -14.57 -18.65 -0.30
C LYS A 141 -14.41 -19.22 -1.71
N VAL A 142 -13.67 -18.52 -2.58
CA VAL A 142 -13.37 -18.98 -3.94
C VAL A 142 -12.61 -20.31 -3.91
N ASN A 143 -11.74 -20.51 -2.91
CA ASN A 143 -10.99 -21.75 -2.69
C ASN A 143 -11.78 -22.84 -1.92
N GLY A 144 -13.10 -22.68 -1.74
CA GLY A 144 -14.00 -23.73 -1.25
C GLY A 144 -14.32 -23.69 0.24
N ILE A 145 -13.84 -22.70 0.99
CA ILE A 145 -14.22 -22.52 2.40
C ILE A 145 -15.53 -21.74 2.46
N ALA A 146 -16.65 -22.42 2.73
CA ALA A 146 -17.98 -21.82 2.63
C ALA A 146 -18.19 -20.60 3.55
N ASN A 147 -17.70 -20.67 4.80
CA ASN A 147 -17.82 -19.60 5.80
C ASN A 147 -16.46 -19.38 6.49
N PRO A 148 -15.50 -18.68 5.84
CA PRO A 148 -14.19 -18.48 6.43
C PRO A 148 -14.27 -17.64 7.70
N SER A 149 -13.59 -18.10 8.74
CA SER A 149 -13.45 -17.39 10.01
C SER A 149 -12.20 -16.51 10.03
N ALA A 150 -12.09 -15.65 11.05
CA ALA A 150 -10.86 -14.89 11.30
C ALA A 150 -9.65 -15.80 11.58
N THR A 151 -9.87 -17.01 12.11
CA THR A 151 -8.84 -18.03 12.29
C THR A 151 -8.42 -18.62 10.96
N ASP A 152 -9.35 -18.85 10.02
CA ASP A 152 -8.99 -19.35 8.68
C ASP A 152 -8.18 -18.32 7.90
N ALA A 153 -8.54 -17.04 8.00
CA ALA A 153 -7.75 -15.94 7.43
C ALA A 153 -6.37 -15.82 8.10
N GLY A 154 -6.27 -16.01 9.42
CA GLY A 154 -4.99 -16.07 10.13
C GLY A 154 -4.11 -17.21 9.62
N ARG A 155 -4.67 -18.41 9.48
CA ARG A 155 -3.97 -19.56 8.89
C ARG A 155 -3.50 -19.28 7.47
N TRP A 156 -4.33 -18.65 6.64
CA TRP A 156 -3.95 -18.25 5.29
C TRP A 156 -2.76 -17.29 5.28
N LEU A 157 -2.79 -16.26 6.14
CA LEU A 157 -1.68 -15.31 6.27
C LEU A 157 -0.39 -16.05 6.64
N ASP A 158 -0.49 -16.98 7.59
CA ASP A 158 0.63 -17.75 8.07
C ASP A 158 1.17 -18.75 7.03
N ASP A 159 0.29 -19.46 6.32
CA ASP A 159 0.66 -20.37 5.22
C ASP A 159 1.30 -19.62 4.05
N THR A 160 0.84 -18.40 3.80
CA THR A 160 1.29 -17.59 2.67
C THR A 160 2.62 -16.90 2.96
N PHE A 161 2.76 -16.26 4.13
CA PHE A 161 3.90 -15.38 4.38
C PHE A 161 4.90 -15.94 5.40
N ASN A 162 4.43 -16.60 6.47
CA ASN A 162 5.27 -16.94 7.62
C ASN A 162 5.91 -18.33 7.52
N ARG A 163 5.11 -19.38 7.27
CA ARG A 163 5.58 -20.77 7.19
C ARG A 163 6.62 -20.98 6.08
N PRO A 164 6.51 -20.37 4.88
CA PRO A 164 7.56 -20.50 3.87
C PRO A 164 8.89 -19.90 4.32
N LEU A 165 8.88 -18.91 5.21
CA LEU A 165 10.07 -18.29 5.81
C LEU A 165 10.56 -19.03 7.07
N GLY A 166 9.99 -20.20 7.40
CA GLY A 166 10.32 -20.98 8.59
C GLY A 166 9.90 -20.32 9.91
N ILE A 167 8.98 -19.36 9.87
CA ILE A 167 8.45 -18.68 11.06
C ILE A 167 7.27 -19.49 11.57
N ASP A 168 7.32 -19.94 12.83
CA ASP A 168 6.16 -20.53 13.52
C ASP A 168 5.31 -19.41 14.12
N PRO A 169 4.10 -19.15 13.58
CA PRO A 169 3.27 -18.04 14.04
C PRO A 169 2.35 -18.41 15.20
N GLY A 170 2.34 -19.69 15.63
CA GLY A 170 1.37 -20.20 16.61
C GLY A 170 -0.07 -20.22 16.07
N GLU A 171 -1.03 -20.37 16.97
CA GLU A 171 -2.45 -20.25 16.65
C GLU A 171 -2.94 -18.83 16.95
N ARG A 172 -3.22 -18.05 15.91
CA ARG A 172 -3.74 -16.68 16.02
C ARG A 172 -4.79 -16.37 14.96
N LYS A 173 -5.65 -15.39 15.24
CA LYS A 173 -6.56 -14.83 14.21
C LYS A 173 -5.81 -13.84 13.32
N TYR A 174 -6.40 -13.54 12.17
CA TYR A 174 -5.88 -12.54 11.22
C TYR A 174 -5.67 -11.18 11.91
N PHE A 175 -4.41 -10.78 12.07
CA PHE A 175 -3.98 -9.56 12.77
C PHE A 175 -4.73 -9.31 14.10
N GLU A 176 -4.83 -10.36 14.93
CA GLU A 176 -5.65 -10.35 16.15
C GLU A 176 -5.38 -9.16 17.06
N GLU A 177 -4.11 -8.94 17.42
CA GLU A 177 -3.68 -7.87 18.33
C GLU A 177 -4.06 -6.48 17.80
N LEU A 178 -3.87 -6.24 16.49
CA LEU A 178 -4.21 -4.97 15.84
C LEU A 178 -5.73 -4.76 15.77
N TYR A 179 -6.51 -5.83 15.68
CA TYR A 179 -7.97 -5.73 15.79
C TYR A 179 -8.39 -5.32 17.21
N GLU A 180 -7.74 -5.84 18.25
CA GLU A 180 -8.01 -5.43 19.63
C GLU A 180 -7.64 -3.96 19.84
N GLN A 181 -6.47 -3.54 19.36
CA GLN A 181 -6.04 -2.14 19.39
C GLN A 181 -7.06 -1.22 18.71
N ARG A 182 -7.56 -1.57 17.51
CA ARG A 182 -8.62 -0.83 16.83
C ARG A 182 -9.85 -0.65 17.73
N VAL A 183 -10.29 -1.71 18.42
CA VAL A 183 -11.46 -1.63 19.30
C VAL A 183 -11.20 -0.63 20.43
N ILE A 184 -10.02 -0.66 21.05
CA ILE A 184 -9.67 0.26 22.14
C ILE A 184 -9.60 1.71 21.63
N THR A 185 -8.97 1.95 20.47
CA THR A 185 -8.85 3.28 19.85
C THR A 185 -10.21 3.89 19.52
N MET A 186 -11.14 3.11 18.95
CA MET A 186 -12.44 3.63 18.50
C MET A 186 -13.51 3.64 19.60
N HIS A 187 -13.31 2.86 20.66
CA HIS A 187 -14.26 2.72 21.76
C HIS A 187 -13.54 2.97 23.10
N PRO A 188 -13.42 4.24 23.53
CA PRO A 188 -12.69 4.62 24.74
C PRO A 188 -13.17 3.95 26.02
N SER A 189 -14.41 3.48 26.04
CA SER A 189 -14.93 2.54 27.03
C SER A 189 -15.33 1.25 26.33
N SER A 190 -14.47 0.24 26.43
CA SER A 190 -14.65 -1.07 25.79
C SER A 190 -14.47 -2.20 26.79
N ARG A 191 -14.60 -3.44 26.33
CA ARG A 191 -14.31 -4.64 27.14
C ARG A 191 -12.86 -4.73 27.63
N TYR A 192 -11.98 -3.93 27.05
CA TYR A 192 -10.54 -3.89 27.37
C TYR A 192 -10.20 -2.81 28.41
N GLY A 193 -11.20 -2.07 28.89
CA GLY A 193 -11.05 -1.02 29.90
C GLY A 193 -11.24 0.38 29.33
N ASP A 194 -11.06 1.36 30.21
CA ASP A 194 -11.12 2.78 29.88
C ASP A 194 -9.70 3.32 29.65
N CYS A 195 -9.46 3.90 28.47
CA CYS A 195 -8.16 4.49 28.13
C CYS A 195 -8.31 5.99 27.86
N PRO A 196 -7.49 6.87 28.50
CA PRO A 196 -7.55 8.31 28.27
C PRO A 196 -7.00 8.74 26.90
N TYR A 197 -6.15 7.90 26.29
CA TYR A 197 -5.57 8.07 24.96
C TYR A 197 -5.55 6.71 24.25
N ALA A 198 -5.52 6.70 22.92
CA ALA A 198 -5.37 5.48 22.16
C ALA A 198 -4.01 4.82 22.48
N PRO A 199 -3.96 3.55 22.91
CA PRO A 199 -2.72 2.86 23.27
C PRO A 199 -1.99 2.36 22.01
N LEU A 200 -1.61 3.29 21.14
CA LEU A 200 -0.97 2.99 19.87
C LEU A 200 0.55 3.06 20.04
N ALA A 201 1.25 2.03 19.59
CA ALA A 201 2.69 2.08 19.44
C ALA A 201 3.04 2.47 17.99
N VAL A 202 4.11 3.25 17.81
CA VAL A 202 4.48 3.80 16.50
C VAL A 202 4.96 2.68 15.55
N ASP A 203 5.60 1.65 16.10
CA ASP A 203 6.00 0.44 15.38
C ASP A 203 4.81 -0.34 14.81
N ASP A 204 3.70 -0.43 15.54
CA ASP A 204 2.48 -1.10 15.06
C ASP A 204 1.98 -0.52 13.73
N LEU A 205 2.03 0.81 13.59
CA LEU A 205 1.67 1.50 12.35
C LEU A 205 2.59 1.08 11.19
N PHE A 206 3.91 1.08 11.43
CA PHE A 206 4.88 0.78 10.39
C PHE A 206 4.85 -0.69 9.97
N ASP A 207 4.65 -1.60 10.92
CA ASP A 207 4.52 -3.03 10.68
C ASP A 207 3.20 -3.35 9.98
N LEU A 208 2.07 -2.81 10.46
CA LEU A 208 0.77 -2.99 9.80
C LEU A 208 0.80 -2.47 8.37
N ARG A 209 1.37 -1.29 8.14
CA ARG A 209 1.49 -0.72 6.80
C ARG A 209 2.31 -1.67 5.90
N ARG A 210 3.49 -2.12 6.35
CA ARG A 210 4.35 -3.05 5.60
C ARG A 210 3.58 -4.31 5.23
N ASP A 211 2.96 -4.95 6.22
CA ASP A 211 2.32 -6.26 6.05
C ASP A 211 1.06 -6.16 5.17
N LEU A 212 0.25 -5.11 5.33
CA LEU A 212 -0.92 -4.89 4.47
C LEU A 212 -0.53 -4.67 3.01
N ARG A 213 0.58 -3.95 2.77
CA ARG A 213 1.08 -3.76 1.41
C ARG A 213 1.45 -5.10 0.78
N GLU A 214 2.13 -6.00 1.50
CA GLU A 214 2.45 -7.34 1.01
C GLU A 214 1.19 -8.17 0.72
N VAL A 215 0.20 -8.12 1.62
CA VAL A 215 -1.09 -8.81 1.44
C VAL A 215 -1.79 -8.32 0.18
N PHE A 216 -1.90 -7.00 -0.03
CA PHE A 216 -2.52 -6.47 -1.23
C PHE A 216 -1.73 -6.84 -2.50
N ALA A 217 -0.40 -6.78 -2.46
CA ALA A 217 0.44 -7.16 -3.60
C ALA A 217 0.23 -8.64 -3.97
N TYR A 218 0.16 -9.52 -2.98
CA TYR A 218 -0.11 -10.94 -3.17
C TYR A 218 -1.51 -11.18 -3.75
N LEU A 219 -2.53 -10.52 -3.20
CA LEU A 219 -3.91 -10.67 -3.68
C LEU A 219 -4.09 -10.18 -5.13
N VAL A 220 -3.40 -9.11 -5.51
CA VAL A 220 -3.44 -8.56 -6.87
C VAL A 220 -2.70 -9.47 -7.86
N SER A 221 -1.48 -9.88 -7.51
CA SER A 221 -0.63 -10.68 -8.42
C SER A 221 -0.85 -12.18 -8.37
N GLY A 222 -1.61 -12.67 -7.39
CA GLY A 222 -1.84 -14.09 -7.15
C GLY A 222 -0.61 -14.85 -6.62
N GLY A 223 0.45 -14.14 -6.22
CA GLY A 223 1.69 -14.76 -5.75
C GLY A 223 2.68 -13.76 -5.13
N HIS A 224 3.81 -14.27 -4.67
CA HIS A 224 4.88 -13.42 -4.15
C HIS A 224 5.73 -12.82 -5.27
N GLY A 225 6.26 -11.62 -5.03
CA GLY A 225 7.25 -11.04 -5.92
C GLY A 225 8.66 -11.59 -5.73
N PRO A 226 9.61 -11.16 -6.59
CA PRO A 226 11.01 -11.55 -6.52
C PRO A 226 11.67 -11.28 -5.16
N GLU A 227 11.22 -10.24 -4.45
CA GLU A 227 11.70 -9.85 -3.13
C GLU A 227 11.49 -10.94 -2.07
N PHE A 228 10.38 -11.67 -2.13
CA PHE A 228 10.11 -12.80 -1.24
C PHE A 228 11.07 -13.97 -1.53
N GLY A 229 11.38 -14.21 -2.81
CA GLY A 229 12.37 -15.21 -3.22
C GLY A 229 13.77 -14.92 -2.67
N ARG A 230 14.15 -13.64 -2.58
CA ARG A 230 15.41 -13.23 -1.93
C ARG A 230 15.38 -13.51 -0.42
N ARG A 231 14.29 -13.17 0.29
CA ARG A 231 14.13 -13.47 1.73
C ARG A 231 14.19 -14.97 2.02
N LEU A 232 13.61 -15.80 1.15
CA LEU A 232 13.73 -17.27 1.25
C LEU A 232 15.19 -17.72 1.16
N LYS A 233 15.95 -17.19 0.20
CA LYS A 233 17.38 -17.52 0.04
C LYS A 233 18.22 -17.06 1.24
N GLU A 234 17.98 -15.85 1.74
CA GLU A 234 18.67 -15.31 2.93
C GLU A 234 18.44 -16.16 4.18
N ARG A 235 17.28 -16.82 4.26
CA ARG A 235 16.94 -17.76 5.35
C ARG A 235 17.33 -19.22 5.07
N GLY A 236 17.95 -19.51 3.92
CA GLY A 236 18.33 -20.87 3.53
C GLY A 236 17.15 -21.80 3.21
N MET A 237 16.01 -21.23 2.77
CA MET A 237 14.76 -21.94 2.49
C MET A 237 14.49 -22.16 0.98
N ALA A 238 15.36 -21.67 0.10
CA ALA A 238 15.25 -21.75 -1.37
C ALA A 238 16.52 -22.29 -2.04
#